data_AF-A0A1Q7ZFR1-F1
#
_entry.id   AF-A0A1Q7ZFR1-F1
#
_cell.length_a   1.000
_cell.length_b   1.000
_cell.length_c   1.000
_cell.angle_alpha   90.00
_cell.angle_beta   90.00
_cell.angle_gamma   90.00
#
_symmetry.space_group_name_H-M   'P 1'
#
loop_
_entity.id
_entity.type
_entity.pdbx_description
1 polymer ?
#
loop_
_entity_poly.entity_id
_entity_poly.type
_entity_poly.pdbx_seq_one_letter_code
_entity_poly.pdbx_strand_id
1 'polypeptide(L)'
;MEAGSDKGGRRFLSKERWFANLVLLAASVASAGAGLLAFGTARSFQVGMARQVLLVGGPFCLGAGFLACLWLPLPRRVTLAVTLLSLVTAAYIAEVYVRELPFLRVRLAARRFGIPYDARDQFEIVRDLRKRGTDVYPVTFPAWQGLPSQEAALLPLGGISGVTTVFCNEMGQYVIYRSDEHGFHNPEGIWSSARFEVAVLGDSFVQGACVPTEQNFVELLRREYPATLNLGMVGNGPLLMLAGLKEFLTEVRPRIVLWVFAEGNDLTFDLNREKRFTRLTDYLLPDHRQGLLARQSECDALLRGLMDREYTFREADTMRMSAPGRFWRLWSLRQALGLQVGETTLDSSRVDLQLFRQILDEARQTTRGWGGKLYFVYLPAEARYHEEKYRREYDWARRQVLSIVEDLQLPLIDLHLPISRHPDIPELYAHRGGHFSPAGNRLVAETMIEALRSSASQ
;
A
#
# COMPACT_ATOMS: atom_id res chain seq x y z
N MET A 1 71.78 24.53 -11.80
CA MET A 1 70.92 24.01 -12.89
C MET A 1 70.55 22.58 -12.56
N GLU A 2 69.26 22.37 -12.43
CA GLU A 2 68.60 21.21 -11.86
C GLU A 2 68.75 19.96 -12.73
N ALA A 3 69.07 18.84 -12.08
CA ALA A 3 68.78 17.50 -12.57
C ALA A 3 68.06 16.75 -11.45
N GLY A 4 66.78 17.06 -11.27
CA GLY A 4 65.88 16.38 -10.36
C GLY A 4 64.62 15.94 -11.11
N SER A 5 64.23 14.68 -10.88
CA SER A 5 62.86 14.15 -11.09
C SER A 5 62.36 13.92 -12.53
N ASP A 6 62.45 12.67 -13.03
CA ASP A 6 61.37 12.10 -13.88
C ASP A 6 61.31 10.55 -13.91
N LYS A 7 61.51 9.88 -12.77
CA LYS A 7 61.25 8.42 -12.66
C LYS A 7 59.91 8.08 -11.99
N GLY A 8 59.20 9.08 -11.46
CA GLY A 8 57.88 8.93 -10.85
C GLY A 8 56.72 8.85 -11.88
N GLY A 9 56.81 9.59 -13.00
CA GLY A 9 55.70 9.75 -13.95
C GLY A 9 55.34 8.49 -14.75
N ARG A 10 56.32 7.73 -15.24
CA ARG A 10 56.06 6.53 -16.08
C ARG A 10 55.37 5.38 -15.34
N ARG A 11 55.56 5.26 -14.02
CA ARG A 11 54.97 4.20 -13.20
C ARG A 11 53.55 4.53 -12.73
N PHE A 12 53.19 5.82 -12.66
CA PHE A 12 51.83 6.29 -12.38
C PHE A 12 50.93 6.20 -13.63
N LEU A 13 51.46 6.59 -14.80
CA LEU A 13 50.75 6.53 -16.08
C LEU A 13 50.30 5.10 -16.47
N SER A 14 50.99 4.05 -16.01
CA SER A 14 50.58 2.66 -16.27
C SER A 14 49.39 2.22 -15.41
N LYS A 15 49.34 2.63 -14.14
CA LYS A 15 48.24 2.29 -13.22
C LYS A 15 46.95 3.00 -13.59
N GLU A 16 47.02 4.30 -13.89
CA GLU A 16 45.86 5.09 -14.30
C GLU A 16 45.28 4.60 -15.63
N ARG A 17 46.15 4.27 -16.59
CA ARG A 17 45.75 3.69 -17.87
C ARG A 17 45.10 2.33 -17.68
N TRP A 18 45.68 1.47 -16.83
CA TRP A 18 45.11 0.17 -16.53
C TRP A 18 43.74 0.29 -15.87
N PHE A 19 43.61 1.14 -14.85
CA PHE A 19 42.35 1.44 -14.18
C PHE A 19 41.28 1.94 -15.17
N ALA A 20 41.59 2.97 -15.96
CA ALA A 20 40.62 3.57 -16.87
C ALA A 20 40.18 2.59 -17.96
N ASN A 21 41.11 1.81 -18.51
CA ASN A 21 40.77 0.79 -19.50
C ASN A 21 39.92 -0.32 -18.89
N LEU A 22 40.23 -0.78 -17.68
CA LEU A 22 39.46 -1.81 -16.98
C LEU A 22 38.02 -1.37 -16.75
N VAL A 23 37.80 -0.15 -16.25
CA VAL A 23 36.45 0.39 -15.99
C VAL A 23 35.65 0.51 -17.28
N LEU A 24 36.26 1.01 -18.37
CA LEU A 24 35.57 1.15 -19.67
C LEU A 24 35.24 -0.20 -20.30
N LEU A 25 36.16 -1.19 -20.21
CA LEU A 25 35.91 -2.55 -20.67
C LEU A 25 34.80 -3.21 -19.87
N ALA A 26 34.83 -3.09 -18.54
CA ALA A 26 33.78 -3.62 -17.66
C ALA A 26 32.41 -2.98 -17.96
N ALA A 27 32.37 -1.65 -18.15
CA ALA A 27 31.16 -0.93 -18.52
C ALA A 27 30.62 -1.39 -19.89
N SER A 28 31.51 -1.66 -20.86
CA SER A 28 31.11 -2.19 -22.16
C SER A 28 30.48 -3.57 -22.05
N VAL A 29 31.14 -4.49 -21.35
CA VAL A 29 30.66 -5.86 -21.14
C VAL A 29 29.33 -5.87 -20.40
N ALA A 30 29.20 -5.07 -19.33
CA ALA A 30 27.94 -4.94 -18.59
C ALA A 30 26.81 -4.41 -19.48
N SER A 31 27.10 -3.42 -20.34
CA SER A 31 26.10 -2.86 -21.27
C SER A 31 25.64 -3.87 -22.31
N ALA A 32 26.57 -4.65 -22.88
CA ALA A 32 26.26 -5.73 -23.80
C ALA A 32 25.44 -6.84 -23.12
N GLY A 33 25.79 -7.22 -21.89
CA GLY A 33 25.04 -8.16 -21.07
C GLY A 33 23.60 -7.68 -20.81
N ALA A 34 23.41 -6.40 -20.48
CA ALA A 34 22.10 -5.79 -20.33
C ALA A 34 21.27 -5.84 -21.63
N GLY A 35 21.91 -5.60 -22.79
CA GLY A 35 21.27 -5.73 -24.11
C GLY A 35 20.80 -7.16 -24.41
N LEU A 36 21.61 -8.17 -24.06
CA LEU A 36 21.24 -9.58 -24.21
C LEU A 36 20.07 -9.98 -23.30
N LEU A 37 20.08 -9.52 -22.04
CA LEU A 37 18.96 -9.74 -21.11
C LEU A 37 17.69 -9.04 -21.59
N ALA A 38 17.80 -7.80 -22.09
CA ALA A 38 16.69 -7.06 -22.68
C ALA A 38 16.13 -7.79 -23.91
N PHE A 39 16.98 -8.34 -24.78
CA PHE A 39 16.55 -9.13 -25.93
C PHE A 39 15.79 -10.40 -25.53
N GLY A 40 16.30 -11.11 -24.52
CA GLY A 40 15.64 -12.32 -24.00
C GLY A 40 14.25 -12.04 -23.39
N THR A 41 14.10 -10.89 -22.72
CA THR A 41 12.83 -10.49 -22.08
C THR A 41 11.88 -9.74 -23.02
N ALA A 42 12.37 -9.06 -24.06
CA ALA A 42 11.57 -8.29 -25.00
C ALA A 42 10.61 -9.17 -25.83
N ARG A 43 10.91 -10.48 -25.99
CA ARG A 43 9.99 -11.46 -26.58
C ARG A 43 8.76 -11.74 -25.69
N SER A 44 8.86 -11.48 -24.39
CA SER A 44 7.83 -11.79 -23.40
C SER A 44 6.88 -10.61 -23.14
N PHE A 45 7.33 -9.37 -23.41
CA PHE A 45 6.51 -8.17 -23.22
C PHE A 45 6.06 -7.63 -24.59
N GLN A 46 4.75 -7.50 -24.81
CA GLN A 46 4.15 -6.91 -26.02
C GLN A 46 4.41 -5.39 -26.12
N VAL A 47 5.67 -4.98 -26.16
CA VAL A 47 6.07 -3.57 -26.28
C VAL A 47 6.18 -3.21 -27.76
N GLY A 48 5.71 -2.02 -28.15
CA GLY A 48 5.81 -1.55 -29.54
C GLY A 48 7.25 -1.55 -30.08
N MET A 49 7.40 -1.78 -31.39
CA MET A 49 8.67 -2.03 -32.09
C MET A 49 9.75 -0.96 -31.81
N ALA A 50 9.38 0.32 -31.77
CA ALA A 50 10.32 1.41 -31.49
C ALA A 50 10.93 1.32 -30.08
N ARG A 51 10.14 0.93 -29.06
CA ARG A 51 10.62 0.75 -27.69
C ARG A 51 11.49 -0.50 -27.57
N GLN A 52 11.17 -1.57 -28.29
CA GLN A 52 12.02 -2.77 -28.33
C GLN A 52 13.40 -2.46 -28.93
N VAL A 53 13.45 -1.71 -30.03
CA VAL A 53 14.72 -1.29 -30.65
C VAL A 53 15.55 -0.42 -29.69
N LEU A 54 14.92 0.50 -28.95
CA LEU A 54 15.61 1.32 -27.96
C LEU A 54 16.10 0.50 -26.74
N LEU A 55 15.27 -0.39 -26.20
CA LEU A 55 15.59 -1.19 -25.00
C LEU A 55 16.67 -2.24 -25.27
N VAL A 56 16.68 -2.82 -26.45
CA VAL A 56 17.68 -3.84 -26.85
C VAL A 56 18.91 -3.19 -27.47
N GLY A 57 18.73 -2.27 -28.42
CA GLY A 57 19.82 -1.65 -29.18
C GLY A 57 20.60 -0.61 -28.38
N GLY A 58 19.92 0.15 -27.51
CA GLY A 58 20.54 1.19 -26.68
C GLY A 58 21.73 0.69 -25.85
N PRO A 59 21.60 -0.40 -25.08
CA PRO A 59 22.70 -0.98 -24.32
C PRO A 59 23.90 -1.43 -25.18
N PHE A 60 23.67 -1.98 -26.38
CA PHE A 60 24.77 -2.34 -27.29
C PHE A 60 25.47 -1.09 -27.85
N CYS A 61 24.73 -0.06 -28.23
CA CYS A 61 25.30 1.22 -28.67
C CYS A 61 26.14 1.88 -27.56
N LEU A 62 25.66 1.84 -26.30
CA LEU A 62 26.41 2.30 -25.14
C LEU A 62 27.69 1.48 -24.93
N GLY A 63 27.59 0.14 -25.04
CA GLY A 63 28.74 -0.75 -24.92
C GLY A 63 29.82 -0.49 -25.97
N ALA A 64 29.41 -0.27 -27.22
CA ALA A 64 30.31 0.13 -28.31
C ALA A 64 30.91 1.52 -28.06
N GLY A 65 30.12 2.47 -27.54
CA GLY A 65 30.60 3.80 -27.14
C GLY A 65 31.71 3.73 -26.10
N PHE A 66 31.57 2.90 -25.05
CA PHE A 66 32.63 2.71 -24.05
C PHE A 66 33.90 2.09 -24.62
N LEU A 67 33.79 1.17 -25.59
CA LEU A 67 34.97 0.64 -26.31
C LEU A 67 35.64 1.72 -27.15
N ALA A 68 34.87 2.53 -27.86
CA ALA A 68 35.42 3.65 -28.64
C ALA A 68 36.15 4.66 -27.74
N CYS A 69 35.71 4.84 -26.49
CA CYS A 69 36.41 5.69 -25.51
C CYS A 69 37.81 5.18 -25.14
N LEU A 70 38.16 3.92 -25.43
CA LEU A 70 39.53 3.40 -25.29
C LEU A 70 40.52 4.00 -26.30
N TRP A 71 40.06 4.86 -27.23
CA TRP A 71 40.94 5.62 -28.11
C TRP A 71 41.16 7.08 -27.67
N LEU A 72 40.47 7.55 -26.62
CA LEU A 72 40.64 8.92 -26.13
C LEU A 72 42.04 9.18 -25.53
N PRO A 73 42.49 10.44 -25.39
CA PRO A 73 43.67 10.75 -24.57
C PRO A 73 43.51 10.28 -23.12
N LEU A 74 44.60 9.82 -22.50
CA LEU A 74 44.58 9.23 -21.15
C LEU A 74 43.85 10.09 -20.10
N PRO A 75 44.06 11.43 -20.02
CA PRO A 75 43.32 12.25 -19.05
C PRO A 75 41.80 12.14 -19.20
N ARG A 76 41.29 12.15 -20.44
CA ARG A 76 39.85 12.02 -20.70
C ARG A 76 39.32 10.63 -20.34
N ARG A 77 40.11 9.57 -20.55
CA ARG A 77 39.73 8.21 -20.13
C ARG A 77 39.62 8.10 -18.62
N VAL A 78 40.60 8.64 -17.90
CA VAL A 78 40.61 8.61 -16.43
C VAL A 78 39.41 9.39 -15.90
N THR A 79 39.15 10.60 -16.41
CA THR A 79 37.95 11.37 -16.04
C THR A 79 36.66 10.57 -16.31
N LEU A 80 36.51 9.99 -17.50
CA LEU A 80 35.32 9.19 -17.83
C LEU A 80 35.18 7.97 -16.91
N ALA A 81 36.27 7.25 -16.62
CA ALA A 81 36.26 6.08 -15.75
C ALA A 81 35.88 6.45 -14.31
N VAL A 82 36.45 7.54 -13.76
CA VAL A 82 36.11 8.04 -12.43
C VAL A 82 34.64 8.48 -12.38
N THR A 83 34.15 9.21 -13.39
CA THR A 83 32.75 9.63 -13.47
C THR A 83 31.81 8.43 -13.52
N LEU A 84 32.09 7.44 -14.38
CA LEU A 84 31.28 6.22 -14.47
C LEU A 84 31.24 5.46 -13.15
N LEU A 85 32.39 5.24 -12.53
CA LEU A 85 32.47 4.56 -11.24
C LEU A 85 31.72 5.32 -10.14
N SER A 86 31.81 6.65 -10.14
CA SER A 86 31.10 7.52 -9.19
C SER A 86 29.59 7.44 -9.37
N LEU A 87 29.10 7.47 -10.62
CA LEU A 87 27.67 7.34 -10.92
C LEU A 87 27.11 5.97 -10.52
N VAL A 88 27.84 4.89 -10.81
CA VAL A 88 27.44 3.53 -10.41
C VAL A 88 27.41 3.42 -8.88
N THR A 89 28.44 3.92 -8.20
CA THR A 89 28.51 3.91 -6.74
C THR A 89 27.36 4.70 -6.12
N ALA A 90 27.09 5.91 -6.63
CA ALA A 90 25.98 6.74 -6.16
C ALA A 90 24.62 6.05 -6.36
N ALA A 91 24.41 5.37 -7.49
CA ALA A 91 23.19 4.62 -7.74
C ALA A 91 22.99 3.46 -6.73
N TYR A 92 24.04 2.72 -6.40
CA TYR A 92 23.94 1.64 -5.40
C TYR A 92 23.81 2.18 -3.97
N ILE A 93 24.43 3.31 -3.62
CA ILE A 93 24.18 3.99 -2.35
C ILE A 93 22.71 4.42 -2.26
N ALA A 94 22.16 4.97 -3.35
CA ALA A 94 20.75 5.33 -3.41
C ALA A 94 19.81 4.11 -3.31
N GLU A 95 20.14 2.99 -3.95
CA GLU A 95 19.40 1.73 -3.82
C GLU A 95 19.36 1.26 -2.35
N VAL A 96 20.50 1.25 -1.67
CA VAL A 96 20.58 0.90 -0.24
C VAL A 96 19.74 1.88 0.57
N TYR A 97 19.93 3.19 0.36
CA TYR A 97 19.19 4.21 1.10
C TYR A 97 17.68 4.06 0.94
N VAL A 98 17.18 3.93 -0.29
CA VAL A 98 15.75 3.79 -0.57
C VAL A 98 15.20 2.48 0.00
N ARG A 99 15.97 1.39 -0.05
CA ARG A 99 15.58 0.10 0.55
C ARG A 99 15.47 0.17 2.07
N GLU A 100 16.39 0.86 2.73
CA GLU A 100 16.44 0.96 4.21
C GLU A 100 15.52 2.05 4.77
N LEU A 101 15.11 3.02 3.95
CA LEU A 101 14.31 4.17 4.36
C LEU A 101 12.98 3.78 5.09
N PRO A 102 12.20 2.79 4.63
CA PRO A 102 10.99 2.36 5.34
C PRO A 102 11.29 1.86 6.75
N PHE A 103 12.30 1.01 6.91
CA PHE A 103 12.70 0.48 8.23
C PHE A 103 13.21 1.59 9.16
N LEU A 104 13.96 2.55 8.61
CA LEU A 104 14.40 3.72 9.37
C LEU A 104 13.21 4.56 9.87
N ARG A 105 12.18 4.77 9.04
CA ARG A 105 10.96 5.51 9.44
C ARG A 105 10.26 4.83 10.60
N VAL A 106 10.01 3.52 10.51
CA VAL A 106 9.37 2.75 11.60
C VAL A 106 10.21 2.78 12.87
N ARG A 107 11.53 2.62 12.76
CA ARG A 107 12.43 2.69 13.93
C ARG A 107 12.43 4.07 14.59
N LEU A 108 12.35 5.15 13.81
CA LEU A 108 12.22 6.50 14.33
C LEU A 108 10.85 6.75 14.96
N ALA A 109 9.78 6.22 14.37
CA ALA A 109 8.43 6.24 14.97
C ALA A 109 8.43 5.53 16.32
N ALA A 110 8.96 4.31 16.39
CA ALA A 110 9.09 3.54 17.63
C ALA A 110 9.79 4.34 18.74
N ARG A 111 10.91 5.00 18.40
CA ARG A 111 11.63 5.90 19.33
C ARG A 111 10.80 7.10 19.75
N ARG A 112 10.09 7.75 18.83
CA ARG A 112 9.23 8.92 19.11
C ARG A 112 8.15 8.57 20.13
N PHE A 113 7.55 7.39 20.00
CA PHE A 113 6.45 6.93 20.87
C PHE A 113 6.91 6.11 22.07
N GLY A 114 8.22 5.92 22.27
CA GLY A 114 8.74 5.11 23.38
C GLY A 114 8.40 3.61 23.28
N ILE A 115 8.14 3.12 22.07
CA ILE A 115 7.74 1.74 21.79
C ILE A 115 8.98 0.91 21.41
N PRO A 116 9.13 -0.33 21.93
CA PRO A 116 10.18 -1.24 21.48
C PRO A 116 10.05 -1.55 19.99
N TYR A 117 11.14 -1.39 19.24
CA TYR A 117 11.15 -1.69 17.81
C TYR A 117 11.31 -3.19 17.54
N ASP A 118 10.29 -3.81 16.96
CA ASP A 118 10.31 -5.17 16.44
C ASP A 118 10.72 -5.15 14.96
N ALA A 119 11.91 -5.67 14.67
CA ALA A 119 12.50 -5.69 13.33
C ALA A 119 12.13 -6.95 12.53
N ARG A 120 11.44 -7.92 13.15
CA ARG A 120 10.99 -9.14 12.48
C ARG A 120 9.97 -8.81 11.41
N ASP A 121 9.91 -9.61 10.36
CA ASP A 121 8.81 -9.51 9.40
C ASP A 121 7.54 -10.22 9.89
N GLN A 122 6.41 -9.95 9.23
CA GLN A 122 5.10 -10.47 9.62
C GLN A 122 5.06 -12.01 9.63
N PHE A 123 5.76 -12.66 8.68
CA PHE A 123 5.79 -14.11 8.56
C PHE A 123 6.66 -14.73 9.66
N GLU A 124 7.72 -14.06 10.09
CA GLU A 124 8.50 -14.49 11.25
C GLU A 124 7.69 -14.45 12.54
N ILE A 125 6.87 -13.41 12.76
CA ILE A 125 5.95 -13.35 13.90
C ILE A 125 4.95 -14.50 13.84
N VAL A 126 4.30 -14.71 12.70
CA VAL A 126 3.35 -15.81 12.49
C VAL A 126 4.02 -17.15 12.77
N ARG A 127 5.21 -17.40 12.24
CA ARG A 127 5.99 -18.62 12.48
C ARG A 127 6.27 -18.83 13.97
N ASP A 128 6.73 -17.80 14.67
CA ASP A 128 7.08 -17.87 16.08
C ASP A 128 5.84 -18.15 16.96
N LEU A 129 4.69 -17.59 16.60
CA LEU A 129 3.42 -17.84 17.29
C LEU A 129 2.85 -19.24 16.97
N ARG A 130 2.94 -19.69 15.71
CA ARG A 130 2.57 -21.08 15.32
C ARG A 130 3.37 -22.12 16.08
N LYS A 131 4.67 -21.89 16.30
CA LYS A 131 5.53 -22.78 17.12
C LYS A 131 5.06 -22.92 18.57
N ARG A 132 4.26 -21.97 19.08
CA ARG A 132 3.66 -22.00 20.42
C ARG A 132 2.26 -22.64 20.44
N GLY A 133 1.79 -23.17 19.31
CA GLY A 133 0.47 -23.78 19.19
C GLY A 133 -0.69 -22.80 19.02
N THR A 134 -0.40 -21.53 18.71
CA THR A 134 -1.44 -20.53 18.42
C THR A 134 -1.96 -20.69 16.99
N ASP A 135 -3.29 -20.75 16.80
CA ASP A 135 -3.90 -20.64 15.47
C ASP A 135 -3.81 -19.18 14.99
N VAL A 136 -2.84 -18.93 14.10
CA VAL A 136 -2.41 -17.58 13.73
C VAL A 136 -2.07 -17.47 12.25
N TYR A 137 -2.51 -16.36 11.67
CA TYR A 137 -2.32 -16.01 10.27
C TYR A 137 -1.91 -14.54 10.13
N PRO A 138 -1.18 -14.18 9.06
CA PRO A 138 -1.05 -12.77 8.69
C PRO A 138 -2.43 -12.23 8.25
N VAL A 139 -2.60 -10.91 8.30
CA VAL A 139 -3.79 -10.28 7.72
C VAL A 139 -3.96 -10.74 6.26
N THR A 140 -5.17 -11.14 5.90
CA THR A 140 -5.50 -11.47 4.52
C THR A 140 -5.84 -10.17 3.78
N PHE A 141 -4.83 -9.49 3.24
CA PHE A 141 -5.08 -8.40 2.27
C PHE A 141 -5.80 -9.03 1.07
N PRO A 142 -7.04 -8.62 0.69
CA PRO A 142 -8.02 -9.43 -0.03
C PRO A 142 -7.37 -10.58 -0.81
N ALA A 143 -7.10 -11.70 -0.13
CA ALA A 143 -6.01 -12.60 -0.53
C ALA A 143 -6.28 -13.28 -1.88
N TRP A 144 -7.56 -13.31 -2.23
CA TRP A 144 -8.10 -13.76 -3.50
C TRP A 144 -7.81 -12.81 -4.67
N GLN A 145 -7.38 -11.57 -4.46
CA GLN A 145 -7.05 -10.64 -5.56
C GLN A 145 -5.77 -11.04 -6.32
N GLY A 146 -4.92 -11.88 -5.71
CA GLY A 146 -3.80 -12.52 -6.40
C GLY A 146 -4.20 -13.76 -7.22
N LEU A 147 -5.46 -14.21 -7.11
CA LEU A 147 -5.99 -15.30 -7.92
C LEU A 147 -6.41 -14.76 -9.30
N PRO A 148 -6.29 -15.57 -10.37
CA PRO A 148 -6.90 -15.26 -11.66
C PRO A 148 -8.39 -14.92 -11.43
N SER A 149 -8.84 -13.75 -11.90
CA SER A 149 -10.16 -13.18 -11.60
C SER A 149 -11.37 -14.07 -11.96
N GLN A 150 -11.13 -15.17 -12.68
CA GLN A 150 -12.12 -16.16 -13.09
C GLN A 150 -12.25 -17.37 -12.14
N GLU A 151 -11.35 -17.55 -11.16
CA GLU A 151 -11.28 -18.79 -10.36
C GLU A 151 -11.97 -18.72 -8.99
N ALA A 152 -12.20 -17.53 -8.43
CA ALA A 152 -12.81 -17.42 -7.10
C ALA A 152 -14.34 -17.54 -7.17
N ALA A 153 -14.87 -18.75 -6.92
CA ALA A 153 -16.31 -19.01 -6.80
C ALA A 153 -16.99 -18.23 -5.66
N LEU A 154 -16.18 -17.74 -4.72
CA LEU A 154 -16.56 -17.04 -3.49
C LEU A 154 -15.55 -15.92 -3.26
N LEU A 155 -16.00 -14.71 -2.90
CA LEU A 155 -15.14 -13.59 -2.54
C LEU A 155 -15.31 -13.29 -1.04
N PRO A 156 -14.44 -13.84 -0.16
CA PRO A 156 -14.39 -13.45 1.24
C PRO A 156 -14.10 -11.95 1.37
N LEU A 157 -14.89 -11.24 2.15
CA LEU A 157 -14.71 -9.80 2.40
C LEU A 157 -14.03 -9.51 3.74
N GLY A 158 -14.10 -10.45 4.68
CA GLY A 158 -13.37 -10.43 5.95
C GLY A 158 -12.14 -11.35 5.92
N GLY A 159 -11.45 -11.44 7.06
CA GLY A 159 -10.36 -12.38 7.27
C GLY A 159 -10.83 -13.81 7.61
N ILE A 160 -9.89 -14.62 8.10
CA ILE A 160 -10.22 -15.95 8.67
C ILE A 160 -10.90 -15.72 10.02
N SER A 161 -12.03 -16.38 10.29
CA SER A 161 -12.77 -16.21 11.54
C SER A 161 -12.06 -16.82 12.75
N GLY A 162 -12.18 -16.16 13.91
CA GLY A 162 -11.77 -16.71 15.22
C GLY A 162 -10.28 -16.99 15.41
N VAL A 163 -9.39 -16.46 14.57
CA VAL A 163 -7.93 -16.69 14.65
C VAL A 163 -7.18 -15.49 15.17
N THR A 164 -5.96 -15.72 15.65
CA THR A 164 -5.02 -14.62 15.90
C THR A 164 -4.54 -14.09 14.56
N THR A 165 -4.66 -12.78 14.34
CA THR A 165 -4.28 -12.10 13.11
C THR A 165 -3.13 -11.13 13.40
N VAL A 166 -2.02 -11.28 12.67
CA VAL A 166 -0.87 -10.35 12.72
C VAL A 166 -1.04 -9.33 11.60
N PHE A 167 -1.10 -8.04 11.91
CA PHE A 167 -1.47 -7.00 10.94
C PHE A 167 -0.34 -5.99 10.64
N CYS A 168 -0.37 -4.80 11.24
CA CYS A 168 0.50 -3.68 10.88
C CYS A 168 1.62 -3.45 11.90
N ASN A 169 2.79 -2.99 11.44
CA ASN A 169 3.93 -2.57 12.27
C ASN A 169 4.57 -1.24 11.78
N GLU A 170 3.80 -0.15 11.71
CA GLU A 170 4.35 1.17 11.35
C GLU A 170 4.82 1.99 12.57
N MET A 171 4.34 1.63 13.76
CA MET A 171 4.71 2.27 15.03
C MET A 171 5.88 1.56 15.74
N GLY A 172 6.37 0.44 15.20
CA GLY A 172 7.46 -0.35 15.78
C GLY A 172 7.02 -1.63 16.49
N GLN A 173 5.73 -1.85 16.68
CA GLN A 173 5.19 -3.15 17.08
C GLN A 173 4.04 -3.60 16.19
N TYR A 174 3.91 -4.92 16.05
CA TYR A 174 2.79 -5.53 15.35
C TYR A 174 1.48 -5.37 16.12
N VAL A 175 0.44 -4.90 15.44
CA VAL A 175 -0.94 -5.08 15.87
C VAL A 175 -1.28 -6.56 15.71
N ILE A 176 -1.60 -7.20 16.83
CA ILE A 176 -2.01 -8.61 16.89
C ILE A 176 -3.36 -8.65 17.59
N TYR A 177 -4.39 -9.13 16.89
CA TYR A 177 -5.76 -9.20 17.41
C TYR A 177 -6.39 -10.56 17.11
N ARG A 178 -7.43 -10.94 17.86
CA ARG A 178 -8.26 -12.09 17.52
C ARG A 178 -9.40 -11.61 16.62
N SER A 179 -9.53 -12.19 15.44
CA SER A 179 -10.64 -11.87 14.54
C SER A 179 -11.96 -12.40 15.09
N ASP A 180 -13.04 -11.71 14.73
CA ASP A 180 -14.40 -12.09 15.11
C ASP A 180 -14.91 -13.28 14.30
N GLU A 181 -16.19 -13.60 14.49
CA GLU A 181 -16.91 -14.69 13.83
C GLU A 181 -16.94 -14.58 12.31
N HIS A 182 -16.63 -13.41 11.75
CA HIS A 182 -16.60 -13.16 10.31
C HIS A 182 -15.24 -12.67 9.80
N GLY A 183 -14.20 -12.77 10.64
CA GLY A 183 -12.83 -12.43 10.25
C GLY A 183 -12.47 -10.95 10.35
N PHE A 184 -13.33 -10.11 10.94
CA PHE A 184 -13.09 -8.68 11.14
C PHE A 184 -12.47 -8.38 12.51
N HIS A 185 -11.97 -7.15 12.68
CA HIS A 185 -11.40 -6.69 13.94
C HIS A 185 -12.50 -6.14 14.87
N ASN A 186 -13.27 -7.07 15.47
CA ASN A 186 -14.28 -6.78 16.48
C ASN A 186 -14.10 -7.64 17.74
N PRO A 187 -14.70 -7.22 18.88
CA PRO A 187 -14.88 -8.11 20.03
C PRO A 187 -15.69 -9.36 19.66
N GLU A 188 -15.32 -10.50 20.23
CA GLU A 188 -16.07 -11.76 20.12
C GLU A 188 -17.50 -11.59 20.66
N GLY A 189 -18.47 -12.21 20.00
CA GLY A 189 -19.89 -12.16 20.38
C GLY A 189 -20.64 -10.96 19.84
N ILE A 190 -19.98 -10.01 19.14
CA ILE A 190 -20.63 -8.77 18.69
C ILE A 190 -21.82 -9.04 17.76
N TRP A 191 -21.75 -10.11 16.97
CA TRP A 191 -22.79 -10.56 16.04
C TRP A 191 -24.07 -11.07 16.71
N SER A 192 -24.03 -11.34 18.02
CA SER A 192 -25.20 -11.70 18.82
C SER A 192 -25.94 -10.48 19.38
N SER A 193 -25.49 -9.25 19.11
CA SER A 193 -26.14 -8.03 19.58
C SER A 193 -27.55 -7.91 19.01
N ALA A 194 -28.54 -7.69 19.88
CA ALA A 194 -29.95 -7.61 19.48
C ALA A 194 -30.25 -6.48 18.48
N ARG A 195 -29.44 -5.40 18.50
CA ARG A 195 -29.54 -4.29 17.55
C ARG A 195 -28.20 -3.59 17.40
N PHE A 196 -27.74 -3.43 16.16
CA PHE A 196 -26.58 -2.63 15.84
C PHE A 196 -26.95 -1.15 15.77
N GLU A 197 -26.12 -0.31 16.38
CA GLU A 197 -26.33 1.13 16.34
C GLU A 197 -25.53 1.77 15.22
N VAL A 198 -24.25 1.40 15.12
CA VAL A 198 -23.31 1.93 14.13
C VAL A 198 -22.62 0.78 13.42
N ALA A 199 -22.44 0.90 12.12
CA ALA A 199 -21.50 0.08 11.37
C ALA A 199 -20.52 0.97 10.63
N VAL A 200 -19.25 0.57 10.57
CA VAL A 200 -18.17 1.33 9.93
C VAL A 200 -17.58 0.51 8.78
N LEU A 201 -17.57 1.10 7.58
CA LEU A 201 -16.99 0.54 6.37
C LEU A 201 -15.76 1.37 5.99
N GLY A 202 -14.70 0.72 5.53
CA GLY A 202 -13.52 1.37 4.99
C GLY A 202 -12.33 0.43 4.91
N ASP A 203 -11.14 1.02 4.89
CA ASP A 203 -9.87 0.35 4.57
C ASP A 203 -9.08 -0.05 5.84
N SER A 204 -7.74 0.06 5.77
CA SER A 204 -6.83 -0.17 6.90
C SER A 204 -7.05 0.76 8.07
N PHE A 205 -7.47 2.01 7.85
CA PHE A 205 -7.75 2.93 8.95
C PHE A 205 -8.90 2.40 9.79
N VAL A 206 -9.99 1.97 9.13
CA VAL A 206 -11.15 1.38 9.80
C VAL A 206 -10.80 0.03 10.45
N GLN A 207 -9.98 -0.80 9.81
CA GLN A 207 -9.50 -2.05 10.41
C GLN A 207 -8.70 -1.84 11.72
N GLY A 208 -8.19 -0.63 11.96
CA GLY A 208 -7.41 -0.28 13.14
C GLY A 208 -5.91 -0.48 12.97
N ALA A 209 -5.38 -0.09 11.80
CA ALA A 209 -3.98 -0.26 11.48
C ALA A 209 -3.03 0.49 12.42
N CYS A 210 -1.97 -0.22 12.81
CA CYS A 210 -0.72 0.29 13.37
C CYS A 210 -0.79 0.92 14.77
N VAL A 211 -1.96 0.89 15.42
CA VAL A 211 -2.12 1.30 16.83
C VAL A 211 -2.71 0.16 17.65
N PRO A 212 -2.49 0.14 18.99
CA PRO A 212 -3.15 -0.82 19.87
C PRO A 212 -4.68 -0.81 19.69
N THR A 213 -5.32 -1.97 19.84
CA THR A 213 -6.76 -2.14 19.61
C THR A 213 -7.58 -1.13 20.40
N GLU A 214 -7.23 -0.87 21.66
CA GLU A 214 -7.92 0.07 22.53
C GLU A 214 -7.76 1.55 22.14
N GLN A 215 -6.91 1.86 21.17
CA GLN A 215 -6.57 3.21 20.72
C GLN A 215 -6.96 3.48 19.27
N ASN A 216 -7.44 2.48 18.52
CA ASN A 216 -7.97 2.74 17.18
C ASN A 216 -9.33 3.46 17.27
N PHE A 217 -9.65 4.28 16.26
CA PHE A 217 -10.81 5.17 16.34
C PHE A 217 -12.14 4.43 16.38
N VAL A 218 -12.24 3.21 15.83
CA VAL A 218 -13.47 2.41 15.87
C VAL A 218 -13.71 1.89 17.29
N GLU A 219 -12.66 1.46 17.99
CA GLU A 219 -12.76 1.08 19.40
C GLU A 219 -13.06 2.28 20.30
N LEU A 220 -12.47 3.44 20.02
CA LEU A 220 -12.81 4.68 20.73
C LEU A 220 -14.28 5.07 20.49
N LEU A 221 -14.77 4.96 19.26
CA LEU A 221 -16.19 5.18 18.91
C LEU A 221 -17.11 4.18 19.64
N ARG A 222 -16.67 2.92 19.77
CA ARG A 222 -17.41 1.86 20.45
C ARG A 222 -17.63 2.14 21.94
N ARG A 223 -16.77 2.93 22.59
CA ARG A 223 -16.99 3.34 24.00
C ARG A 223 -18.26 4.17 24.18
N GLU A 224 -18.62 4.95 23.18
CA GLU A 224 -19.84 5.76 23.16
C GLU A 224 -21.02 5.01 22.53
N TYR A 225 -20.72 4.17 21.54
CA TYR A 225 -21.70 3.36 20.81
C TYR A 225 -21.33 1.87 20.89
N PRO A 226 -21.63 1.15 21.99
CA PRO A 226 -21.13 -0.21 22.22
C PRO A 226 -21.47 -1.22 21.12
N ALA A 227 -22.62 -1.05 20.46
CA ALA A 227 -23.04 -1.86 19.32
C ALA A 227 -22.49 -1.32 17.98
N THR A 228 -21.19 -1.00 17.94
CA THR A 228 -20.46 -0.55 16.74
C THR A 228 -19.76 -1.71 16.06
N LEU A 229 -20.19 -2.04 14.85
CA LEU A 229 -19.60 -3.08 14.01
C LEU A 229 -18.52 -2.52 13.08
N ASN A 230 -17.34 -3.14 13.08
CA ASN A 230 -16.24 -2.83 12.20
C ASN A 230 -16.22 -3.80 11.00
N LEU A 231 -16.41 -3.30 9.79
CA LEU A 231 -16.25 -4.07 8.54
C LEU A 231 -15.06 -3.57 7.70
N GLY A 232 -14.15 -2.83 8.33
CA GLY A 232 -12.93 -2.33 7.71
C GLY A 232 -11.92 -3.42 7.46
N MET A 233 -11.35 -3.45 6.26
CA MET A 233 -10.25 -4.34 5.89
C MET A 233 -9.26 -3.60 4.99
N VAL A 234 -7.97 -3.81 5.23
CA VAL A 234 -6.88 -3.22 4.47
C VAL A 234 -7.05 -3.50 2.98
N GLY A 235 -6.99 -2.44 2.16
CA GLY A 235 -7.20 -2.55 0.72
C GLY A 235 -8.66 -2.64 0.28
N ASN A 236 -9.63 -2.44 1.17
CA ASN A 236 -11.00 -2.15 0.74
C ASN A 236 -11.03 -0.79 0.04
N GLY A 237 -11.54 -0.76 -1.18
CA GLY A 237 -12.00 0.44 -1.85
C GLY A 237 -13.53 0.49 -1.91
N PRO A 238 -14.07 1.40 -2.73
CA PRO A 238 -15.51 1.65 -2.81
C PRO A 238 -16.36 0.41 -3.17
N LEU A 239 -15.92 -0.45 -4.09
CA LEU A 239 -16.72 -1.64 -4.44
C LEU A 239 -16.70 -2.69 -3.33
N LEU A 240 -15.57 -2.88 -2.65
CA LEU A 240 -15.50 -3.81 -1.50
C LEU A 240 -16.31 -3.30 -0.31
N MET A 241 -16.31 -1.98 -0.06
CA MET A 241 -17.18 -1.39 0.95
C MET A 241 -18.67 -1.60 0.61
N LEU A 242 -19.07 -1.43 -0.65
CA LEU A 242 -20.44 -1.72 -1.09
C LEU A 242 -20.79 -3.21 -0.93
N ALA A 243 -19.87 -4.10 -1.27
CA ALA A 243 -20.04 -5.53 -1.06
C ALA A 243 -20.21 -5.86 0.44
N GLY A 244 -19.39 -5.29 1.32
CA GLY A 244 -19.51 -5.47 2.76
C GLY A 244 -20.85 -4.96 3.31
N LEU A 245 -21.32 -3.84 2.80
CA LEU A 245 -22.64 -3.29 3.12
C LEU A 245 -23.75 -4.28 2.74
N LYS A 246 -23.71 -4.85 1.53
CA LYS A 246 -24.77 -5.73 1.00
C LYS A 246 -24.72 -7.14 1.55
N GLU A 247 -23.55 -7.65 1.92
CA GLU A 247 -23.40 -9.01 2.47
C GLU A 247 -23.73 -9.08 3.96
N PHE A 248 -23.38 -8.04 4.73
CA PHE A 248 -23.48 -8.08 6.19
C PHE A 248 -24.54 -7.11 6.72
N LEU A 249 -24.51 -5.83 6.29
CA LEU A 249 -25.31 -4.79 6.94
C LEU A 249 -26.81 -4.84 6.62
N THR A 250 -27.20 -5.47 5.53
CA THR A 250 -28.60 -5.70 5.18
C THR A 250 -29.31 -6.68 6.12
N GLU A 251 -28.56 -7.58 6.76
CA GLU A 251 -29.07 -8.54 7.74
C GLU A 251 -29.11 -7.90 9.14
N VAL A 252 -28.02 -7.22 9.53
CA VAL A 252 -27.92 -6.63 10.88
C VAL A 252 -28.56 -5.24 11.03
N ARG A 253 -28.83 -4.56 9.91
CA ARG A 253 -29.63 -3.33 9.77
C ARG A 253 -29.29 -2.23 10.80
N PRO A 254 -28.03 -1.74 10.82
CA PRO A 254 -27.62 -0.71 11.76
C PRO A 254 -28.38 0.60 11.52
N ARG A 255 -28.58 1.38 12.59
CA ARG A 255 -29.20 2.71 12.49
C ARG A 255 -28.33 3.68 11.69
N ILE A 256 -27.02 3.62 11.89
CA ILE A 256 -26.03 4.50 11.28
C ILE A 256 -25.01 3.63 10.54
N VAL A 257 -24.71 4.00 9.30
CA VAL A 257 -23.58 3.44 8.53
C VAL A 257 -22.59 4.57 8.29
N LEU A 258 -21.34 4.39 8.71
CA LEU A 258 -20.23 5.30 8.44
C LEU A 258 -19.42 4.75 7.27
N TRP A 259 -19.50 5.42 6.12
CA TRP A 259 -18.66 5.15 4.96
C TRP A 259 -17.38 5.96 5.07
N VAL A 260 -16.28 5.34 5.48
CA VAL A 260 -15.01 6.02 5.71
C VAL A 260 -14.18 5.96 4.44
N PHE A 261 -14.13 7.10 3.76
CA PHE A 261 -13.38 7.30 2.53
C PHE A 261 -11.96 7.79 2.84
N ALA A 262 -10.94 7.11 2.33
CA ALA A 262 -9.56 7.50 2.47
C ALA A 262 -9.04 8.21 1.20
N GLU A 263 -8.58 9.46 1.37
CA GLU A 263 -8.01 10.23 0.28
C GLU A 263 -6.67 9.64 -0.18
N GLY A 264 -6.51 9.52 -1.50
CA GLY A 264 -5.23 9.15 -2.12
C GLY A 264 -5.06 7.66 -2.42
N ASN A 265 -5.90 6.77 -1.84
CA ASN A 265 -5.96 5.35 -2.17
C ASN A 265 -7.31 4.92 -2.77
N ASP A 266 -8.44 5.28 -2.17
CA ASP A 266 -9.76 4.72 -2.52
C ASP A 266 -10.11 4.87 -4.02
N LEU A 267 -9.87 6.05 -4.60
CA LEU A 267 -10.22 6.32 -6.01
C LEU A 267 -9.13 5.93 -7.00
N THR A 268 -7.89 6.20 -6.64
CA THR A 268 -6.75 6.18 -7.56
C THR A 268 -6.16 4.80 -7.67
N PHE A 269 -6.15 4.05 -6.57
CA PHE A 269 -5.58 2.71 -6.48
C PHE A 269 -6.66 1.66 -6.31
N ASP A 270 -7.50 1.76 -5.28
CA ASP A 270 -8.41 0.69 -4.89
C ASP A 270 -9.55 0.51 -5.90
N LEU A 271 -10.33 1.55 -6.21
CA LEU A 271 -11.41 1.46 -7.20
C LEU A 271 -10.91 1.01 -8.58
N ASN A 272 -9.72 1.46 -8.97
CA ASN A 272 -9.09 1.06 -10.23
C ASN A 272 -8.65 -0.41 -10.28
N ARG A 273 -8.32 -0.97 -9.11
CA ARG A 273 -8.04 -2.39 -8.95
C ARG A 273 -9.34 -3.18 -8.94
N GLU A 274 -10.30 -2.76 -8.12
CA GLU A 274 -11.58 -3.44 -7.90
C GLU A 274 -12.42 -3.56 -9.17
N LYS A 275 -12.54 -2.50 -9.97
CA LYS A 275 -13.38 -2.49 -11.18
C LYS A 275 -12.94 -3.45 -12.28
N ARG A 276 -11.74 -4.05 -12.14
CA ARG A 276 -11.24 -5.09 -13.05
C ARG A 276 -11.82 -6.48 -12.72
N PHE A 277 -12.47 -6.63 -11.58
CA PHE A 277 -13.10 -7.88 -11.14
C PHE A 277 -14.61 -7.81 -11.39
N THR A 278 -15.09 -8.54 -12.40
CA THR A 278 -16.52 -8.54 -12.78
C THR A 278 -17.45 -8.85 -11.61
N ARG A 279 -17.07 -9.82 -10.74
CA ARG A 279 -17.85 -10.16 -9.55
C ARG A 279 -17.98 -9.02 -8.53
N LEU A 280 -17.00 -8.12 -8.44
CA LEU A 280 -17.13 -6.94 -7.58
C LEU A 280 -18.08 -5.91 -8.19
N THR A 281 -18.06 -5.75 -9.52
CA THR A 281 -19.00 -4.84 -10.19
C THR A 281 -20.44 -5.34 -10.14
N ASP A 282 -20.67 -6.64 -9.98
CA ASP A 282 -22.03 -7.21 -9.82
C ASP A 282 -22.75 -6.69 -8.57
N TYR A 283 -22.03 -6.21 -7.55
CA TYR A 283 -22.63 -5.58 -6.36
C TYR A 283 -23.36 -4.27 -6.66
N LEU A 284 -23.18 -3.67 -7.84
CA LEU A 284 -24.00 -2.56 -8.32
C LEU A 284 -25.44 -2.97 -8.67
N LEU A 285 -25.71 -4.27 -8.84
CA LEU A 285 -27.05 -4.79 -9.09
C LEU A 285 -27.80 -4.90 -7.75
N PRO A 286 -29.02 -4.33 -7.61
CA PRO A 286 -29.72 -4.20 -6.32
C PRO A 286 -29.76 -5.46 -5.46
N ASP A 287 -30.10 -6.61 -6.06
CA ASP A 287 -30.31 -7.86 -5.34
C ASP A 287 -29.08 -8.78 -5.28
N HIS A 288 -27.94 -8.36 -5.86
CA HIS A 288 -26.75 -9.20 -5.89
C HIS A 288 -26.15 -9.40 -4.50
N ARG A 289 -26.04 -10.66 -4.09
CA ARG A 289 -25.34 -11.14 -2.90
C ARG A 289 -24.81 -12.55 -3.10
N GLN A 290 -23.75 -12.90 -2.36
CA GLN A 290 -23.15 -14.22 -2.25
C GLN A 290 -23.66 -15.00 -1.03
N GLY A 291 -24.24 -14.29 -0.03
CA GLY A 291 -24.73 -14.87 1.22
C GLY A 291 -23.59 -15.18 2.19
N LEU A 292 -22.56 -14.32 2.25
CA LEU A 292 -21.31 -14.61 2.97
C LEU A 292 -21.50 -14.87 4.46
N LEU A 293 -22.49 -14.23 5.09
CA LEU A 293 -22.80 -14.42 6.52
C LEU A 293 -23.06 -15.90 6.87
N ALA A 294 -23.72 -16.64 5.97
CA ALA A 294 -24.02 -18.07 6.17
C ALA A 294 -22.92 -19.01 5.65
N ARG A 295 -21.89 -18.47 4.99
CA ARG A 295 -20.86 -19.23 4.25
C ARG A 295 -19.47 -19.03 4.85
N GLN A 296 -19.38 -18.64 6.12
CA GLN A 296 -18.10 -18.34 6.78
C GLN A 296 -17.13 -19.53 6.74
N SER A 297 -17.60 -20.76 6.90
CA SER A 297 -16.75 -21.96 6.84
C SER A 297 -16.12 -22.16 5.45
N GLU A 298 -16.83 -21.82 4.37
CA GLU A 298 -16.29 -21.83 3.01
C GLU A 298 -15.26 -20.70 2.82
N CYS A 299 -15.54 -19.50 3.36
CA CYS A 299 -14.60 -18.39 3.34
C CYS A 299 -13.29 -18.76 4.07
N ASP A 300 -13.39 -19.33 5.27
CA ASP A 300 -12.24 -19.73 6.08
C ASP A 300 -11.42 -20.82 5.39
N ALA A 301 -12.08 -21.83 4.82
CA ALA A 301 -11.40 -22.90 4.10
C ALA A 301 -10.60 -22.36 2.89
N LEU A 302 -11.21 -21.43 2.13
CA LEU A 302 -10.54 -20.77 1.01
C LEU A 302 -9.34 -19.95 1.50
N LEU A 303 -9.54 -19.06 2.48
CA LEU A 303 -8.50 -18.17 2.97
C LEU A 303 -7.33 -18.94 3.62
N ARG A 304 -7.61 -19.96 4.43
CA ARG A 304 -6.56 -20.83 5.01
C ARG A 304 -5.75 -21.50 3.91
N GLY A 305 -6.41 -22.05 2.89
CA GLY A 305 -5.73 -22.67 1.75
C GLY A 305 -4.83 -21.70 0.98
N LEU A 306 -5.26 -20.45 0.80
CA LEU A 306 -4.44 -19.41 0.16
C LEU A 306 -3.24 -19.02 1.03
N MET A 307 -3.46 -18.80 2.32
CA MET A 307 -2.41 -18.39 3.25
C MET A 307 -1.37 -19.47 3.48
N ASP A 308 -1.78 -20.74 3.56
CA ASP A 308 -0.83 -21.84 3.75
C ASP A 308 0.01 -22.09 2.49
N ARG A 309 -0.55 -21.86 1.29
CA ARG A 309 0.23 -21.87 0.03
C ARG A 309 1.25 -20.75 -0.01
N GLU A 310 0.83 -19.52 0.29
CA GLU A 310 1.73 -18.35 0.34
C GLU A 310 2.83 -18.55 1.39
N TYR A 311 2.46 -19.05 2.57
CA TYR A 311 3.41 -19.35 3.64
C TYR A 311 4.44 -20.40 3.20
N THR A 312 4.00 -21.51 2.61
CA THR A 312 4.90 -22.57 2.11
C THR A 312 5.83 -22.03 1.02
N PHE A 313 5.30 -21.20 0.10
CA PHE A 313 6.09 -20.56 -0.94
C PHE A 313 7.18 -19.66 -0.36
N ARG A 314 6.84 -18.80 0.61
CA ARG A 314 7.81 -17.90 1.26
C ARG A 314 8.82 -18.62 2.13
N GLU A 315 8.41 -19.68 2.82
CA GLU A 315 9.34 -20.51 3.59
C GLU A 315 10.34 -21.19 2.65
N ALA A 316 9.87 -21.74 1.53
CA ALA A 316 10.74 -22.30 0.50
C ALA A 316 11.64 -21.24 -0.17
N ASP A 317 11.16 -20.02 -0.42
CA ASP A 317 11.95 -18.92 -1.01
C ASP A 317 13.03 -18.42 -0.04
N THR A 318 12.68 -18.29 1.25
CA THR A 318 13.63 -17.95 2.32
C THR A 318 14.74 -19.01 2.43
N MET A 319 14.39 -20.29 2.26
CA MET A 319 15.34 -21.41 2.20
C MET A 319 16.13 -21.49 0.89
N ARG A 320 15.59 -20.98 -0.23
CA ARG A 320 16.20 -20.99 -1.58
C ARG A 320 17.09 -19.77 -1.90
N MET A 321 17.35 -18.91 -0.91
CA MET A 321 18.13 -17.65 -0.96
C MET A 321 17.33 -16.40 -1.37
N SER A 322 17.47 -15.34 -0.57
CA SER A 322 17.05 -13.97 -0.91
C SER A 322 17.59 -13.56 -2.28
N ALA A 323 16.72 -13.49 -3.30
CA ALA A 323 17.11 -13.19 -4.67
C ALA A 323 17.96 -11.90 -4.76
N PRO A 324 19.30 -12.00 -4.93
CA PRO A 324 20.18 -10.82 -5.04
C PRO A 324 19.82 -9.99 -6.29
N GLY A 325 19.14 -10.62 -7.25
CA GLY A 325 18.79 -10.04 -8.53
C GLY A 325 17.95 -8.75 -8.45
N ARG A 326 17.10 -8.55 -7.43
CA ARG A 326 16.35 -7.27 -7.32
C ARG A 326 17.28 -6.10 -6.96
N PHE A 327 18.16 -6.32 -5.99
CA PHE A 327 19.14 -5.32 -5.56
C PHE A 327 20.11 -4.96 -6.68
N TRP A 328 20.69 -5.97 -7.36
CA TRP A 328 21.60 -5.74 -8.49
C TRP A 328 20.92 -5.09 -9.70
N ARG A 329 19.59 -5.10 -9.77
CA ARG A 329 18.80 -4.44 -10.83
C ARG A 329 18.35 -3.03 -10.45
N LEU A 330 18.82 -2.49 -9.31
CA LEU A 330 18.43 -1.19 -8.76
C LEU A 330 16.90 -1.07 -8.67
N TRP A 331 16.25 -2.14 -8.18
CA TRP A 331 14.80 -2.23 -8.19
C TRP A 331 14.19 -1.09 -7.38
N SER A 332 14.61 -0.88 -6.13
CA SER A 332 14.05 0.14 -5.26
C SER A 332 14.27 1.56 -5.80
N LEU A 333 15.45 1.83 -6.37
CA LEU A 333 15.74 3.12 -6.99
C LEU A 333 14.89 3.36 -8.24
N ARG A 334 14.71 2.35 -9.08
CA ARG A 334 13.84 2.46 -10.28
C ARG A 334 12.39 2.71 -9.91
N GLN A 335 11.92 2.05 -8.85
CA GLN A 335 10.61 2.28 -8.25
C GLN A 335 10.46 3.74 -7.81
N ALA A 336 11.40 4.24 -7.00
CA ALA A 336 11.38 5.61 -6.49
C ALA A 336 11.47 6.68 -7.59
N LEU A 337 12.16 6.39 -8.69
CA LEU A 337 12.28 7.30 -9.84
C LEU A 337 11.13 7.16 -10.87
N GLY A 338 10.17 6.25 -10.65
CA GLY A 338 9.08 6.00 -11.60
C GLY A 338 9.54 5.41 -12.94
N LEU A 339 10.71 4.76 -12.96
CA LEU A 339 11.34 4.19 -14.17
C LEU A 339 10.86 2.76 -14.49
N GLN A 340 9.72 2.36 -13.92
CA GLN A 340 9.10 1.08 -14.22
C GLN A 340 8.44 1.12 -15.60
N VAL A 341 8.69 0.09 -16.40
CA VAL A 341 7.97 -0.12 -17.66
C VAL A 341 6.61 -0.72 -17.31
N GLY A 342 5.54 0.08 -17.35
CA GLY A 342 4.16 -0.40 -17.18
C GLY A 342 3.41 0.10 -15.94
N GLU A 343 3.97 0.97 -15.11
CA GLU A 343 3.24 1.61 -14.01
C GLU A 343 3.35 3.14 -14.05
N THR A 344 2.47 3.79 -13.30
CA THR A 344 1.71 4.91 -13.83
C THR A 344 1.69 6.08 -12.89
N THR A 345 1.90 7.26 -13.43
CA THR A 345 1.61 8.52 -12.75
C THR A 345 0.13 8.59 -12.39
N LEU A 346 -0.18 9.22 -11.25
CA LEU A 346 -1.52 9.70 -10.94
C LEU A 346 -1.93 10.64 -12.09
N ASP A 347 -2.84 10.17 -12.93
CA ASP A 347 -3.45 10.96 -13.99
C ASP A 347 -4.95 11.03 -13.68
N SER A 348 -5.51 12.24 -13.77
CA SER A 348 -6.95 12.52 -13.75
C SER A 348 -7.78 11.59 -14.63
N SER A 349 -7.20 11.04 -15.71
CA SER A 349 -7.82 10.03 -16.58
C SER A 349 -8.13 8.68 -15.89
N ARG A 350 -7.64 8.47 -14.66
CA ARG A 350 -7.78 7.22 -13.91
C ARG A 350 -8.88 7.22 -12.87
N VAL A 351 -9.43 8.38 -12.51
CA VAL A 351 -10.46 8.44 -11.48
C VAL A 351 -11.83 8.22 -12.13
N ASP A 352 -12.50 7.14 -11.73
CA ASP A 352 -13.81 6.77 -12.27
C ASP A 352 -14.93 7.39 -11.43
N LEU A 353 -15.12 8.70 -11.58
CA LEU A 353 -16.09 9.46 -10.77
C LEU A 353 -17.53 9.01 -11.00
N GLN A 354 -17.86 8.56 -12.21
CA GLN A 354 -19.19 8.06 -12.54
C GLN A 354 -19.47 6.75 -11.80
N LEU A 355 -18.52 5.80 -11.83
CA LEU A 355 -18.63 4.56 -11.07
C LEU A 355 -18.69 4.85 -9.57
N PHE A 356 -17.85 5.74 -9.06
CA PHE A 356 -17.88 6.13 -7.64
C PHE A 356 -19.25 6.70 -7.22
N ARG A 357 -19.85 7.57 -8.04
CA ARG A 357 -21.21 8.08 -7.81
C ARG A 357 -22.26 6.96 -7.80
N GLN A 358 -22.18 5.99 -8.71
CA GLN A 358 -23.08 4.84 -8.74
C GLN A 358 -22.96 3.98 -7.48
N ILE A 359 -21.72 3.75 -7.02
CA ILE A 359 -21.45 2.99 -5.80
C ILE A 359 -22.08 3.67 -4.57
N LEU A 360 -21.85 4.97 -4.41
CA LEU A 360 -22.40 5.72 -3.28
C LEU A 360 -23.93 5.82 -3.34
N ASP A 361 -24.49 5.95 -4.54
CA ASP A 361 -25.95 5.95 -4.70
C ASP A 361 -26.56 4.60 -4.33
N GLU A 362 -25.99 3.49 -4.80
CA GLU A 362 -26.41 2.14 -4.43
C GLU A 362 -26.26 1.88 -2.93
N ALA A 363 -25.15 2.29 -2.32
CA ALA A 363 -24.94 2.18 -0.87
C ALA A 363 -26.00 2.98 -0.08
N ARG A 364 -26.32 4.20 -0.55
CA ARG A 364 -27.34 5.08 0.03
C ARG A 364 -28.73 4.44 -0.06
N GLN A 365 -29.10 3.96 -1.24
CA GLN A 365 -30.40 3.32 -1.49
C GLN A 365 -30.56 2.06 -0.66
N THR A 366 -29.52 1.20 -0.64
CA THR A 366 -29.50 -0.02 0.15
C THR A 366 -29.68 0.29 1.63
N THR A 367 -28.91 1.24 2.18
CA THR A 367 -29.00 1.65 3.59
C THR A 367 -30.38 2.21 3.96
N ARG A 368 -30.95 3.04 3.08
CA ARG A 368 -32.29 3.60 3.25
C ARG A 368 -33.38 2.51 3.21
N GLY A 369 -33.14 1.40 2.52
CA GLY A 369 -34.09 0.29 2.40
C GLY A 369 -34.55 -0.30 3.74
N TRP A 370 -33.71 -0.26 4.78
CA TRP A 370 -34.10 -0.64 6.15
C TRP A 370 -34.29 0.56 7.09
N GLY A 371 -34.29 1.78 6.56
CA GLY A 371 -34.42 3.02 7.35
C GLY A 371 -33.12 3.47 8.04
N GLY A 372 -31.97 2.90 7.69
CA GLY A 372 -30.67 3.37 8.17
C GLY A 372 -30.26 4.71 7.55
N LYS A 373 -29.27 5.37 8.15
CA LYS A 373 -28.67 6.61 7.65
C LYS A 373 -27.20 6.41 7.31
N LEU A 374 -26.84 6.62 6.04
CA LEU A 374 -25.46 6.55 5.56
C LEU A 374 -24.79 7.92 5.72
N TYR A 375 -23.73 7.99 6.53
CA TYR A 375 -22.84 9.16 6.62
C TYR A 375 -21.59 8.90 5.79
N PHE A 376 -21.17 9.90 5.04
CA PHE A 376 -19.90 9.90 4.35
C PHE A 376 -18.85 10.57 5.24
N VAL A 377 -17.79 9.83 5.59
CA VAL A 377 -16.68 10.34 6.37
C VAL A 377 -15.48 10.53 5.45
N TYR A 378 -14.98 11.75 5.36
CA TYR A 378 -13.84 12.08 4.51
C TYR A 378 -12.55 12.14 5.34
N LEU A 379 -11.64 11.18 5.12
CA LEU A 379 -10.30 11.16 5.73
C LEU A 379 -9.24 11.73 4.77
N PRO A 380 -8.61 12.87 5.07
CA PRO A 380 -7.58 13.45 4.22
C PRO A 380 -6.24 12.70 4.34
N ALA A 381 -5.49 12.68 3.24
CA ALA A 381 -4.14 12.13 3.20
C ALA A 381 -3.14 13.06 3.90
N GLU A 382 -2.23 12.52 4.71
CA GLU A 382 -1.16 13.28 5.36
C GLU A 382 -0.35 14.13 4.38
N ALA A 383 -0.04 13.53 3.21
CA ALA A 383 0.80 14.14 2.18
C ALA A 383 0.30 15.52 1.70
N ARG A 384 -1.00 15.80 1.81
CA ARG A 384 -1.57 17.11 1.43
C ARG A 384 -1.05 18.27 2.28
N TYR A 385 -0.64 17.99 3.52
CA TYR A 385 -0.18 18.99 4.48
C TYR A 385 1.32 19.27 4.39
N HIS A 386 2.06 18.50 3.59
CA HIS A 386 3.52 18.60 3.51
C HIS A 386 4.05 19.12 2.17
N GLU A 387 3.32 18.92 1.06
CA GLU A 387 3.81 19.33 -0.27
C GLU A 387 2.71 20.00 -1.09
N GLU A 388 3.08 21.12 -1.74
CA GLU A 388 2.19 21.89 -2.62
C GLU A 388 1.65 21.05 -3.78
N LYS A 389 2.50 20.17 -4.36
CA LYS A 389 2.10 19.29 -5.46
C LYS A 389 0.93 18.40 -5.06
N TYR A 390 1.09 17.67 -3.96
CA TYR A 390 0.05 16.77 -3.44
C TYR A 390 -1.20 17.55 -3.07
N ARG A 391 -1.07 18.71 -2.43
CA ARG A 391 -2.22 19.56 -2.10
C ARG A 391 -3.08 19.88 -3.33
N ARG A 392 -2.48 20.29 -4.44
CA ARG A 392 -3.22 20.62 -5.67
C ARG A 392 -3.96 19.43 -6.26
N GLU A 393 -3.31 18.27 -6.32
CA GLU A 393 -3.91 17.02 -6.83
C GLU A 393 -5.09 16.60 -5.95
N TYR A 394 -4.89 16.64 -4.63
CA TYR A 394 -5.90 16.30 -3.63
C TYR A 394 -7.06 17.29 -3.57
N ASP A 395 -6.81 18.59 -3.74
CA ASP A 395 -7.87 19.60 -3.75
C ASP A 395 -8.81 19.42 -4.94
N TRP A 396 -8.29 19.01 -6.11
CA TRP A 396 -9.15 18.66 -7.24
C TRP A 396 -10.01 17.44 -6.92
N ALA A 397 -9.40 16.33 -6.46
CA ALA A 397 -10.13 15.10 -6.17
C ALA A 397 -11.18 15.31 -5.06
N ARG A 398 -10.82 16.04 -4.00
CA ARG A 398 -11.73 16.42 -2.92
C ARG A 398 -12.94 17.17 -3.42
N ARG A 399 -12.76 18.17 -4.29
CA ARG A 399 -13.90 18.92 -4.87
C ARG A 399 -14.87 18.00 -5.62
N GLN A 400 -14.35 17.04 -6.38
CA GLN A 400 -15.19 16.08 -7.12
C GLN A 400 -15.94 15.15 -6.17
N VAL A 401 -15.26 14.59 -5.17
CA VAL A 401 -15.87 13.71 -4.16
C VAL A 401 -16.96 14.44 -3.39
N LEU A 402 -16.67 15.63 -2.87
CA LEU A 402 -17.63 16.39 -2.07
C LEU A 402 -18.83 16.86 -2.90
N SER A 403 -18.64 17.19 -4.18
CA SER A 403 -19.76 17.49 -5.09
C SER A 403 -20.68 16.28 -5.24
N ILE A 404 -20.15 15.06 -5.37
CA ILE A 404 -20.97 13.83 -5.45
C ILE A 404 -21.72 13.59 -4.14
N VAL A 405 -21.05 13.77 -3.00
CA VAL A 405 -21.64 13.62 -1.66
C VAL A 405 -22.79 14.61 -1.44
N GLU A 406 -22.60 15.86 -1.85
CA GLU A 406 -23.62 16.92 -1.81
C GLU A 406 -24.81 16.61 -2.73
N ASP A 407 -24.55 16.23 -3.99
CA ASP A 407 -25.59 15.84 -4.96
C ASP A 407 -26.43 14.64 -4.48
N LEU A 408 -25.78 13.69 -3.80
CA LEU A 408 -26.45 12.54 -3.19
C LEU A 408 -27.05 12.84 -1.81
N GLN A 409 -26.94 14.09 -1.34
CA GLN A 409 -27.45 14.55 -0.05
C GLN A 409 -27.01 13.65 1.12
N LEU A 410 -25.77 13.16 1.06
CA LEU A 410 -25.19 12.35 2.11
C LEU A 410 -24.70 13.26 3.25
N PRO A 411 -25.10 13.00 4.51
CA PRO A 411 -24.49 13.62 5.68
C PRO A 411 -22.97 13.47 5.66
N LEU A 412 -22.25 14.58 5.77
CA LEU A 412 -20.78 14.62 5.67
C LEU A 412 -20.15 14.82 7.04
N ILE A 413 -19.15 14.00 7.37
CA ILE A 413 -18.20 14.22 8.46
C ILE A 413 -16.82 14.44 7.82
N ASP A 414 -16.35 15.68 7.79
CA ASP A 414 -15.13 16.06 7.08
C ASP A 414 -13.95 16.31 8.04
N LEU A 415 -12.96 15.42 8.00
CA LEU A 415 -11.80 15.49 8.88
C LEU A 415 -10.73 16.47 8.39
N HIS A 416 -10.90 17.06 7.20
CA HIS A 416 -9.93 18.04 6.68
C HIS A 416 -9.74 19.23 7.61
N LEU A 417 -10.84 19.81 8.13
CA LEU A 417 -10.77 20.99 8.98
C LEU A 417 -10.19 20.69 10.38
N PRO A 418 -10.65 19.65 11.12
CA PRO A 418 -10.02 19.25 12.38
C PRO A 418 -8.52 19.00 12.25
N ILE A 419 -8.09 18.29 11.21
CA ILE A 419 -6.67 17.97 11.00
C ILE A 419 -5.86 19.22 10.63
N SER A 420 -6.35 20.04 9.70
CA SER A 420 -5.63 21.26 9.26
C SER A 420 -5.43 22.31 10.36
N ARG A 421 -6.27 22.28 11.40
CA ARG A 421 -6.18 23.16 12.57
C ARG A 421 -5.32 22.59 13.70
N HIS A 422 -4.88 21.34 13.60
CA HIS A 422 -4.04 20.74 14.63
C HIS A 422 -2.67 21.45 14.67
N PRO A 423 -2.16 21.84 15.85
CA PRO A 423 -0.92 22.60 15.96
C PRO A 423 0.31 21.82 15.49
N ASP A 424 0.29 20.49 15.62
CA ASP A 424 1.34 19.58 15.16
C ASP A 424 0.71 18.44 14.32
N ILE A 425 0.49 18.69 13.03
CA ILE A 425 -0.07 17.67 12.11
C ILE A 425 0.78 16.37 12.11
N PRO A 426 2.13 16.42 12.05
CA PRO A 426 2.96 15.23 12.17
C PRO A 426 2.69 14.35 13.39
N GLU A 427 2.20 14.89 14.52
CA GLU A 427 1.80 14.09 15.70
C GLU A 427 0.63 13.16 15.43
N LEU A 428 -0.25 13.51 14.51
CA LEU A 428 -1.43 12.72 14.18
C LEU A 428 -1.08 11.43 13.42
N TYR A 429 0.16 11.25 12.97
CA TYR A 429 0.59 10.12 12.15
C TYR A 429 1.79 9.40 12.77
N ALA A 430 1.90 8.09 12.52
CA ALA A 430 2.99 7.26 13.00
C ALA A 430 4.37 7.77 12.52
N HIS A 431 4.45 8.09 11.23
CA HIS A 431 5.55 8.77 10.59
C HIS A 431 5.03 9.41 9.29
N ARG A 432 5.89 10.16 8.58
CA ARG A 432 5.53 10.74 7.28
C ARG A 432 5.03 9.67 6.30
N GLY A 433 3.83 9.87 5.76
CA GLY A 433 3.12 8.91 4.91
C GLY A 433 2.70 7.59 5.58
N GLY A 434 2.61 7.53 6.91
CA GLY A 434 2.11 6.37 7.66
C GLY A 434 0.65 6.54 8.12
N HIS A 435 0.10 5.51 8.77
CA HIS A 435 -1.24 5.53 9.37
C HIS A 435 -1.31 6.48 10.57
N PHE A 436 -2.53 6.75 11.04
CA PHE A 436 -2.75 7.59 12.20
C PHE A 436 -2.04 7.03 13.44
N SER A 437 -1.45 7.92 14.22
CA SER A 437 -0.98 7.64 15.58
C SER A 437 -2.18 7.49 16.52
N PRO A 438 -1.96 7.17 17.82
CA PRO A 438 -3.03 7.26 18.82
C PRO A 438 -3.70 8.64 18.90
N ALA A 439 -2.95 9.73 18.70
CA ALA A 439 -3.50 11.08 18.68
C ALA A 439 -4.40 11.31 17.46
N GLY A 440 -3.97 10.84 16.28
CA GLY A 440 -4.79 10.90 15.06
C GLY A 440 -6.09 10.11 15.19
N ASN A 441 -6.02 8.87 15.68
CA ASN A 441 -7.20 8.04 15.91
C ASN A 441 -8.18 8.68 16.91
N ARG A 442 -7.66 9.32 17.97
CA ARG A 442 -8.49 10.05 18.94
C ARG A 442 -9.22 11.23 18.28
N LEU A 443 -8.51 12.06 17.52
CA LEU A 443 -9.10 13.18 16.80
C LEU A 443 -10.22 12.73 15.85
N VAL A 444 -10.01 11.62 15.14
CA VAL A 444 -11.01 11.03 14.24
C VAL A 444 -12.25 10.58 15.02
N ALA A 445 -12.06 9.81 16.10
CA ALA A 445 -13.16 9.32 16.92
C ALA A 445 -13.98 10.46 17.54
N GLU A 446 -13.31 11.45 18.15
CA GLU A 446 -13.97 12.61 18.77
C GLU A 446 -14.80 13.40 17.75
N THR A 447 -14.25 13.64 16.55
CA THR A 447 -14.98 14.33 15.47
C THR A 447 -16.23 13.55 15.05
N MET A 448 -16.12 12.23 14.90
CA MET A 448 -17.26 11.38 14.55
C MET A 448 -18.33 11.40 15.64
N ILE A 449 -17.94 11.27 16.91
CA ILE A 449 -18.86 11.28 18.06
C ILE A 449 -19.62 12.62 18.14
N GLU A 450 -18.91 13.74 17.99
CA GLU A 450 -19.52 15.08 18.03
C GLU A 450 -20.54 15.27 16.90
N ALA A 451 -20.21 14.83 15.68
CA ALA A 451 -21.11 14.91 14.53
C ALA A 451 -22.37 14.06 14.72
N LEU A 452 -22.23 12.85 15.28
CA LEU A 452 -23.36 11.95 15.54
C LEU A 452 -24.27 12.47 16.66
N ARG A 453 -23.71 13.03 17.74
CA ARG A 453 -24.49 13.66 18.82
C ARG A 453 -25.27 14.88 18.35
N SER A 454 -24.66 15.73 17.55
CA SER A 454 -25.29 16.92 16.97
C SER A 454 -26.47 16.55 16.07
N SER A 455 -26.33 15.45 15.32
CA SER A 455 -27.38 14.94 14.45
C SER A 455 -28.54 14.25 15.17
N ALA A 456 -28.34 13.79 16.40
CA ALA A 456 -29.39 13.18 17.23
C ALA A 456 -30.24 14.20 18.00
N SER A 457 -29.75 15.45 18.10
CA SER A 457 -30.42 16.54 18.80
C SER A 457 -31.34 17.39 17.89
N GLN A 458 -31.40 17.05 16.60
CA GLN A 458 -32.27 17.62 15.57
C GLN A 458 -33.29 16.58 15.13
#